data_AF-A0A1E1V415-F1
#
_entry.id   AF-A0A1E1V415-F1
#
_cell.length_a   1.000
_cell.length_b   1.000
_cell.length_c   1.000
_cell.angle_alpha   90.00
_cell.angle_beta   90.00
_cell.angle_gamma   90.00
#
_symmetry.space_group_name_H-M   'P 1'
#
loop_
_entity.id
_entity.type
_entity.pdbx_description
1 polymer ?
#
loop_
_entity_poly.entity_id
_entity_poly.type
_entity_poly.pdbx_seq_one_letter_code
_entity_poly.pdbx_strand_id
1 'polypeptide(L)' 'MSRNAFIVLFHACAAALAVLATYLLADILGWPGARWLPIGSVGVLAVGPVNHCASAIHERLFG' A
#
# COMPACT_ATOMS: atom_id res chain seq x y z
N MET A 1 -6.26 -6.09 -19.70
CA MET A 1 -5.16 -5.46 -18.94
C MET A 1 -4.16 -6.54 -18.56
N SER A 2 -2.84 -6.32 -18.60
CA SER A 2 -1.90 -7.37 -18.19
C SER A 2 -1.89 -7.49 -16.66
N ARG A 3 -1.72 -8.73 -16.15
CA ARG A 3 -1.66 -9.01 -14.70
C ARG A 3 -0.63 -8.14 -13.98
N ASN A 4 0.54 -7.96 -14.58
CA ASN A 4 1.61 -7.14 -14.01
C ASN A 4 1.21 -5.67 -13.94
N ALA A 5 0.57 -5.12 -14.99
CA ALA A 5 0.10 -3.74 -14.96
C ALA A 5 -0.97 -3.52 -13.89
N PHE A 6 -1.88 -4.48 -13.70
CA PHE A 6 -2.90 -4.42 -12.66
C PHE A 6 -2.28 -4.43 -11.27
N ILE A 7 -1.34 -5.35 -11.01
CA ILE A 7 -0.65 -5.46 -9.73
C ILE A 7 0.11 -4.16 -9.43
N VAL A 8 0.80 -3.57 -10.41
CA VAL A 8 1.53 -2.30 -10.24
C VAL A 8 0.57 -1.16 -9.88
N LEU A 9 -0.56 -1.02 -10.58
CA LEU A 9 -1.55 0.01 -10.28
C LEU A 9 -2.19 -0.19 -8.90
N PHE A 10 -2.45 -1.45 -8.52
CA PHE A 10 -2.98 -1.78 -7.20
C PHE A 10 -1.98 -1.41 -6.10
N HIS A 11 -0.69 -1.69 -6.30
CA HIS A 11 0.37 -1.25 -5.39
C HIS A 11 0.46 0.26 -5.28
N ALA A 12 0.37 1.00 -6.39
CA ALA A 12 0.41 2.46 -6.37
C ALA A 12 -0.75 3.05 -5.55
N CYS A 13 -1.97 2.53 -5.73
CA CYS A 13 -3.12 2.92 -4.92
C CYS A 13 -2.95 2.56 -3.44
N ALA A 14 -2.56 1.32 -3.14
CA ALA A 14 -2.36 0.86 -1.78
C ALA A 14 -1.28 1.67 -1.05
N ALA A 15 -0.17 1.98 -1.74
CA ALA A 15 0.90 2.81 -1.21
C ALA A 15 0.41 4.24 -0.93
N ALA A 16 -0.32 4.86 -1.84
CA ALA A 16 -0.86 6.22 -1.63
C ALA A 16 -1.79 6.29 -0.41
N LEU A 17 -2.69 5.30 -0.25
CA LEU A 17 -3.59 5.21 0.90
C LEU A 17 -2.83 4.95 2.20
N ALA A 18 -1.84 4.04 2.18
CA ALA A 18 -1.02 3.73 3.35
C ALA A 18 -0.19 4.94 3.80
N VAL A 19 0.40 5.69 2.86
CA VAL A 19 1.12 6.94 3.12
C VAL A 19 0.19 7.95 3.80
N LEU A 20 -1.00 8.18 3.22
CA LEU A 20 -1.97 9.14 3.77
C LEU A 20 -2.42 8.74 5.18
N ALA A 21 -2.84 7.49 5.38
CA ALA A 21 -3.30 6.99 6.67
C ALA A 21 -2.20 7.09 7.73
N THR A 22 -0.97 6.70 7.39
CA THR A 22 0.17 6.74 8.32
C THR A 22 0.57 8.17 8.65
N TYR A 23 0.54 9.09 7.67
CA TYR A 23 0.81 10.50 7.89
C TYR A 23 -0.20 11.13 8.85
N LEU A 24 -1.49 10.88 8.63
CA LEU A 24 -2.57 11.37 9.51
C LEU A 24 -2.47 10.78 10.91
N LEU A 25 -2.19 9.48 11.02
CA LEU A 25 -1.99 8.82 12.31
C LEU A 25 -0.80 9.41 13.08
N ALA A 26 0.31 9.66 12.39
CA ALA A 26 1.48 10.31 12.98
C ALA A 26 1.15 11.72 13.50
N ASP A 27 0.28 12.45 12.81
CA ASP A 27 -0.19 13.78 13.23
C ASP A 27 -1.05 13.70 14.50
N ILE A 28 -2.04 12.80 14.50
CA ILE A 28 -2.97 12.58 15.63
C ILE A 28 -2.21 12.14 16.89
N LEU A 29 -1.23 11.26 16.73
CA LEU A 29 -0.45 10.72 17.85
C LEU A 29 0.72 11.63 18.28
N GLY A 30 0.94 12.75 17.59
CA GLY A 30 2.06 13.65 17.89
C GLY A 30 3.42 12.98 17.71
N TRP A 31 3.61 12.23 16.63
CA TRP A 31 4.84 11.50 16.36
C TRP A 31 6.05 12.46 16.30
N PRO A 32 7.05 12.31 17.18
CA PRO A 32 8.17 13.26 17.28
C PRO A 32 9.26 13.02 16.22
N GLY A 33 9.26 11.85 15.57
CA GLY A 33 10.29 11.42 14.64
C GLY A 33 10.02 11.80 13.18
N ALA A 34 10.93 11.41 12.29
CA ALA A 34 10.73 11.60 10.86
C ALA A 34 9.57 10.73 10.34
N ARG A 35 8.58 11.36 9.69
CA ARG A 35 7.34 10.69 9.23
C ARG A 35 7.58 9.63 8.15
N TRP A 36 8.69 9.69 7.43
CA TRP A 36 9.03 8.70 6.41
C TRP A 36 9.33 7.31 7.01
N LEU A 37 9.74 7.24 8.29
CA LEU A 37 10.03 5.96 8.97
C LEU A 37 8.79 5.07 9.09
N PRO A 38 7.69 5.49 9.75
CA PRO A 38 6.50 4.66 9.84
C PRO A 38 5.86 4.42 8.45
N ILE A 39 5.89 5.42 7.56
CA ILE A 39 5.39 5.28 6.19
C ILE A 39 6.15 4.17 5.43
N GLY A 40 7.48 4.18 5.49
CA GLY A 40 8.34 3.18 4.88
C GLY A 40 8.10 1.79 5.46
N SER A 41 8.02 1.68 6.79
CA SER A 41 7.75 0.41 7.48
C SER A 41 6.40 -0.19 7.06
N VAL A 42 5.34 0.61 7.01
CA VAL A 42 4.01 0.16 6.54
C VAL A 42 4.09 -0.27 5.08
N GLY A 43 4.78 0.50 4.23
CA GLY A 43 4.98 0.15 2.83
C GLY A 43 5.64 -1.21 2.63
N VAL A 44 6.73 -1.49 3.34
CA VAL A 44 7.47 -2.77 3.27
C VAL A 44 6.61 -3.94 3.74
N LEU A 45 5.92 -3.79 4.88
CA LEU A 45 5.09 -4.85 5.44
C LEU A 45 3.86 -5.15 4.59
N ALA A 46 3.34 -4.16 3.87
CA ALA A 46 2.16 -4.29 3.03
C ALA A 46 2.42 -4.98 1.68
N VAL A 47 3.67 -5.02 1.17
CA VAL A 47 3.96 -5.55 -0.19
C VAL A 47 3.42 -6.96 -0.41
N GLY A 48 3.68 -7.89 0.51
CA GLY A 48 3.24 -9.29 0.40
C GLY A 48 1.72 -9.42 0.34
N PRO A 49 0.98 -8.93 1.35
CA PRO A 49 -0.48 -8.92 1.36
C PRO A 49 -1.10 -8.20 0.15
N VAL A 50 -0.57 -7.04 -0.23
CA VAL A 50 -1.06 -6.26 -1.38
C VAL A 50 -0.89 -7.05 -2.68
N ASN A 51 0.24 -7.72 -2.87
CA ASN A 51 0.48 -8.56 -4.05
C ASN A 51 -0.46 -9.78 -4.12
N HIS A 52 -0.71 -10.42 -2.97
CA HIS A 52 -1.66 -11.54 -2.88
C HIS A 52 -3.08 -11.08 -3.23
N CYS A 53 -3.56 -10.00 -2.63
CA CYS A 53 -4.87 -9.41 -2.91
C CYS A 53 -4.98 -8.98 -4.38
N ALA A 54 -3.98 -8.30 -4.93
CA ALA A 54 -3.98 -7.86 -6.33
C ALA A 54 -4.05 -9.05 -7.30
N SER A 55 -3.32 -10.13 -7.03
CA SER A 55 -3.39 -11.35 -7.85
C SER A 55 -4.77 -12.00 -7.78
N ALA A 56 -5.34 -12.16 -6.59
CA ALA A 56 -6.67 -12.77 -6.42
C ALA A 56 -7.79 -11.93 -7.03
N ILE A 57 -7.73 -10.60 -6.92
CA ILE A 57 -8.71 -9.70 -7.54
C ILE A 57 -8.57 -9.73 -9.05
N HIS A 58 -7.34 -9.73 -9.58
CA HIS A 58 -7.12 -9.82 -11.02
C HIS A 58 -7.71 -11.11 -11.60
N GLU A 59 -7.47 -12.25 -10.96
CA GLU A 59 -8.01 -13.55 -11.36
C GLU A 59 -9.54 -13.55 -11.37
N ARG A 60 -10.19 -12.93 -10.37
CA ARG A 60 -11.66 -12.81 -10.32
C ARG A 60 -12.26 -11.89 -11.39
N LEU A 61 -11.53 -10.87 -11.83
CA LEU A 61 -12.04 -9.85 -12.75
C LEU A 61 -11.68 -10.12 -14.21
N PHE A 62 -10.56 -10.77 -14.47
CA PHE A 62 -9.99 -10.93 -15.80
C PHE A 62 -9.59 -12.38 -16.14
N GLY A 63 -9.77 -13.32 -15.21
CA GLY A 63 -9.54 -14.76 -15.39
C GLY A 63 -10.80 -15.50 -15.79
#